data_AF-A0A3D0HYF5-F1
#
_entry.id   AF-A0A3D0HYF5-F1
#
_cell.length_a   1.000
_cell.length_b   1.000
_cell.length_c   1.000
_cell.angle_alpha   90.00
_cell.angle_beta   90.00
_cell.angle_gamma   90.00
#
_symmetry.space_group_name_H-M   'P 1'
#
loop_
_entity.id
_entity.type
_entity.pdbx_description
1 polymer ?
#
loop_
_entity_poly.entity_id
_entity_poly.type
_entity_poly.pdbx_seq_one_letter_code
_entity_poly.pdbx_strand_id
1 'polypeptide(L)'
;MKNTRIYALILSILIISLGGLFSGCSDDKDDPTPVVVEYAGNWKGVTAQDSTITFAVGNVGNNPWITAYKYSVGIVDGGTSWTSEGNESSTDGIAQVISGSFYKNISQLKSDNEAYIEGTFTSKTSLSGKIHLQSPITQQWIDMTYTATLVQ
;
A
#
# COMPACT_ATOMS: atom_id res chain seq x y z
N MET A 1 -4.94 -68.58 -15.07
CA MET A 1 -3.55 -68.86 -15.54
C MET A 1 -2.60 -68.39 -14.46
N LYS A 2 -1.63 -69.25 -14.10
CA LYS A 2 -0.78 -69.17 -12.91
C LYS A 2 0.29 -68.06 -13.01
N ASN A 3 0.32 -67.21 -11.98
CA ASN A 3 1.42 -66.93 -11.07
C ASN A 3 2.87 -66.71 -11.58
N THR A 4 3.33 -65.49 -11.26
CA THR A 4 4.59 -65.19 -10.55
C THR A 4 5.87 -65.12 -11.38
N ARG A 5 6.34 -63.88 -11.57
CA ARG A 5 7.73 -63.56 -11.94
C ARG A 5 8.60 -63.52 -10.68
N ILE A 6 9.64 -64.34 -10.66
CA ILE A 6 10.70 -64.33 -9.65
C ILE A 6 11.90 -63.58 -10.23
N TYR A 7 12.43 -62.66 -9.44
CA TYR A 7 13.62 -61.86 -9.69
C TYR A 7 14.89 -62.69 -9.40
N ALA A 8 15.96 -62.45 -10.17
CA ALA A 8 17.31 -62.83 -9.75
C ALA A 8 18.31 -61.74 -10.16
N LEU A 9 18.88 -61.17 -9.11
CA LEU A 9 19.95 -60.18 -8.98
C LEU A 9 21.26 -60.69 -9.62
N ILE A 10 22.00 -59.84 -10.35
CA ILE A 10 23.47 -59.97 -10.40
C ILE A 10 24.10 -58.58 -10.21
N LEU A 11 24.88 -58.54 -9.13
CA LEU A 11 25.71 -57.50 -8.57
C LEU A 11 27.11 -57.59 -9.22
N SER A 12 27.66 -56.47 -9.69
CA SER A 12 29.10 -56.34 -9.96
C SER A 12 29.57 -54.97 -9.49
N ILE A 13 30.36 -54.99 -8.43
CA ILE A 13 30.98 -53.84 -7.75
C ILE A 13 32.37 -53.57 -8.36
N LEU A 14 32.86 -52.34 -8.11
CA LEU A 14 34.27 -51.91 -8.01
C LEU A 14 34.76 -51.25 -9.33
N ILE A 15 35.44 -50.10 -9.35
CA ILE A 15 36.57 -49.69 -8.52
C ILE A 15 36.87 -48.16 -8.60
N ILE A 16 37.52 -47.64 -7.54
CA ILE A 16 38.51 -46.52 -7.44
C ILE A 16 38.02 -45.07 -7.27
N SER A 17 37.96 -44.69 -5.99
CA SER A 17 38.51 -43.46 -5.39
C SER A 17 39.26 -42.44 -6.27
N LEU A 18 38.71 -41.24 -6.42
CA LEU A 18 39.51 -40.02 -6.43
C LEU A 18 38.96 -39.06 -5.37
N GLY A 19 39.84 -38.69 -4.45
CA GLY A 19 39.58 -37.66 -3.46
C GLY A 19 39.29 -36.33 -4.12
N GLY A 20 38.33 -35.61 -3.55
CA GLY A 20 37.93 -34.29 -3.98
C GLY A 20 36.97 -33.76 -2.95
N LEU A 21 37.55 -33.10 -1.94
CA LEU A 21 36.87 -32.25 -0.97
C LEU A 21 36.04 -31.21 -1.73
N PHE A 22 34.76 -31.50 -1.99
CA PHE A 22 33.82 -30.43 -2.27
C PHE A 22 33.36 -29.90 -0.92
N SER A 23 34.14 -28.92 -0.46
CA SER A 23 33.72 -27.91 0.51
C SER A 23 32.26 -27.59 0.30
N GLY A 24 31.48 -27.70 1.38
CA GLY A 24 30.14 -27.16 1.40
C GLY A 24 30.19 -25.69 1.03
N CYS A 25 29.57 -25.34 -0.09
CA CYS A 25 28.90 -24.06 -0.18
C CYS A 25 27.63 -24.23 0.65
N SER A 26 27.71 -23.90 1.93
CA SER A 26 26.53 -23.41 2.63
C SER A 26 26.05 -22.24 1.78
N ASP A 27 25.00 -22.45 0.98
CA ASP A 27 24.19 -21.33 0.55
C ASP A 27 23.59 -20.80 1.85
N ASP A 28 24.34 -19.90 2.51
CA ASP A 28 23.77 -18.92 3.41
C ASP A 28 22.76 -18.18 2.52
N LYS A 29 21.53 -18.69 2.54
CA LYS A 29 20.37 -17.90 2.16
C LYS A 29 20.35 -16.82 3.22
N ASP A 30 21.03 -15.71 2.93
CA ASP A 30 20.77 -14.45 3.59
C ASP A 30 19.25 -14.31 3.56
N ASP A 31 18.62 -14.52 4.72
CA ASP A 31 17.20 -14.26 4.88
C ASP A 31 16.97 -12.85 4.33
N PRO A 32 16.06 -12.68 3.35
CA PRO A 32 15.89 -11.38 2.71
C PRO A 32 15.57 -10.39 3.81
N THR A 33 16.49 -9.45 4.04
CA THR A 33 16.33 -8.43 5.06
C THR A 33 15.02 -7.70 4.79
N PRO A 34 14.11 -7.55 5.78
CA PRO A 34 12.84 -6.90 5.54
C PRO A 34 13.07 -5.52 4.91
N VAL A 35 12.52 -5.30 3.71
CA VAL A 35 12.59 -3.98 3.06
C VAL A 35 11.80 -3.01 3.92
N VAL A 36 12.51 -2.14 4.64
CA VAL A 36 11.89 -1.06 5.40
C VAL A 36 11.30 -0.08 4.41
N VAL A 37 9.97 -0.03 4.36
CA VAL A 37 9.27 0.91 3.49
C VAL A 37 9.17 2.26 4.18
N GLU A 38 9.67 3.27 3.49
CA GLU A 38 9.58 4.65 3.93
C GLU A 38 8.11 5.05 4.11
N TYR A 39 7.79 5.75 5.22
CA TYR A 39 6.44 6.20 5.59
C TYR A 39 5.42 5.11 5.95
N ALA A 40 5.83 3.83 6.00
CA ALA A 40 4.94 2.73 6.35
C ALA A 40 4.27 2.94 7.72
N GLY A 41 2.98 2.64 7.80
CA GLY A 41 2.19 2.73 9.03
C GLY A 41 0.85 3.42 8.85
N ASN A 42 0.18 3.66 9.98
CA ASN A 42 -1.11 4.34 10.02
C ASN A 42 -0.89 5.81 10.32
N TRP A 43 -1.60 6.67 9.60
CA TRP A 43 -1.52 8.11 9.72
C TRP A 43 -2.88 8.65 10.12
N LYS A 44 -2.91 9.55 11.11
CA LYS A 44 -4.14 10.18 11.59
C LYS A 44 -3.96 11.68 11.67
N GLY A 45 -4.99 12.39 11.24
CA GLY A 45 -4.95 13.83 11.08
C GLY A 45 -6.30 14.49 11.19
N VAL A 46 -6.28 15.80 10.93
CA VAL A 46 -7.47 16.65 10.84
C VAL A 46 -7.39 17.54 9.61
N THR A 47 -8.55 17.84 9.04
CA THR A 47 -8.69 18.88 8.02
C THR A 47 -8.70 20.27 8.66
N ALA A 48 -8.63 21.33 7.85
CA ALA A 48 -8.80 22.71 8.31
C ALA A 48 -10.18 23.03 8.93
N GLN A 49 -11.12 22.09 8.85
CA GLN A 49 -12.46 22.18 9.46
C GLN A 49 -12.63 21.14 10.60
N ASP A 50 -11.53 20.73 11.23
CA ASP A 50 -11.50 19.81 12.36
C ASP A 50 -12.12 18.42 12.11
N SER A 51 -12.26 18.04 10.84
CA SER A 51 -12.76 16.71 10.47
C SER A 51 -11.62 15.70 10.46
N THR A 52 -11.85 14.50 10.99
CA THR A 52 -10.79 13.46 11.04
C THR A 52 -10.48 12.92 9.65
N ILE A 53 -9.18 12.74 9.39
CA ILE A 53 -8.67 12.03 8.21
C ILE A 53 -7.67 10.96 8.62
N THR A 54 -7.69 9.82 7.94
CA THR A 54 -6.72 8.73 8.19
C THR A 54 -6.20 8.14 6.89
N PHE A 55 -4.94 7.67 6.92
CA PHE A 55 -4.31 6.92 5.85
C PHE A 55 -3.61 5.68 6.40
N ALA A 56 -3.46 4.67 5.57
CA ALA A 56 -2.50 3.59 5.79
C ALA A 56 -1.50 3.58 4.63
N VAL A 57 -0.22 3.44 4.96
CA VAL A 57 0.87 3.30 4.00
C VAL A 57 1.48 1.91 4.16
N GLY A 58 1.55 1.17 3.06
CA GLY A 58 2.08 -0.20 3.02
C GLY A 58 3.12 -0.42 1.93
N ASN A 59 3.75 -1.59 1.96
CA ASN A 59 4.65 -2.07 0.92
C ASN A 59 3.87 -2.84 -0.15
N VAL A 60 3.84 -2.34 -1.39
CA VAL A 60 3.34 -3.10 -2.54
C VAL A 60 4.44 -3.17 -3.59
N GLY A 61 4.95 -4.37 -3.84
CA GLY A 61 6.01 -4.60 -4.82
C GLY A 61 7.31 -3.83 -4.52
N ASN A 62 7.74 -3.78 -3.26
CA ASN A 62 8.91 -3.02 -2.77
C ASN A 62 8.81 -1.49 -2.92
N ASN A 63 7.60 -0.96 -3.06
CA ASN A 63 7.35 0.46 -3.13
C ASN A 63 6.37 0.89 -2.02
N PRO A 64 6.46 2.13 -1.51
CA PRO A 64 5.46 2.69 -0.62
C PRO A 64 4.18 3.02 -1.38
N TRP A 65 3.04 2.59 -0.86
CA TRP A 65 1.72 2.87 -1.40
C TRP A 65 0.77 3.31 -0.30
N ILE A 66 -0.11 4.26 -0.61
CA ILE A 66 -1.35 4.42 0.14
C ILE A 66 -2.17 3.15 -0.08
N THR A 67 -2.49 2.44 0.99
CA THR A 67 -3.26 1.19 0.97
C THR A 67 -4.65 1.36 1.57
N ALA A 68 -4.87 2.42 2.36
CA ALA A 68 -6.20 2.82 2.78
C ALA A 68 -6.26 4.34 3.02
N TYR A 69 -7.44 4.93 2.84
CA TYR A 69 -7.74 6.27 3.34
C TYR A 69 -9.19 6.37 3.79
N LYS A 70 -9.46 7.30 4.71
CA LYS A 70 -10.82 7.65 5.15
C LYS A 70 -10.91 9.12 5.52
N TYR A 71 -11.95 9.80 5.06
CA TYR A 71 -12.35 11.13 5.52
C TYR A 71 -13.88 11.29 5.44
N SER A 72 -14.42 12.22 6.21
CA SER A 72 -15.78 12.72 6.09
C SER A 72 -15.75 14.20 6.44
N VAL A 73 -16.18 15.06 5.53
CA VAL A 73 -16.04 16.52 5.65
C VAL A 73 -17.37 17.21 5.33
N GLY A 74 -17.84 18.04 6.26
CA GLY A 74 -19.06 18.82 6.09
C GLY A 74 -18.77 20.15 5.40
N ILE A 75 -19.51 20.46 4.33
CA ILE A 75 -19.29 21.64 3.50
C ILE A 75 -20.57 22.47 3.46
N VAL A 76 -20.40 23.79 3.55
CA VAL A 76 -21.47 24.77 3.30
C VAL A 76 -21.13 25.51 2.02
N ASP A 77 -21.97 25.36 1.00
CA ASP A 77 -21.79 26.03 -0.28
C ASP A 77 -23.13 26.50 -0.85
N GLY A 78 -23.17 27.69 -1.43
CA GLY A 78 -24.40 28.28 -1.97
C GLY A 78 -25.55 28.36 -0.96
N GLY A 79 -25.26 28.44 0.35
CA GLY A 79 -26.27 28.42 1.41
C GLY A 79 -26.86 27.04 1.74
N THR A 80 -26.34 25.97 1.12
CA THR A 80 -26.76 24.59 1.38
C THR A 80 -25.60 23.80 2.00
N SER A 81 -25.92 22.93 2.96
CA SER A 81 -24.95 22.03 3.58
C SER A 81 -24.97 20.65 2.95
N TRP A 82 -23.79 20.06 2.76
CA TRP A 82 -23.62 18.70 2.26
C TRP A 82 -22.33 18.09 2.82
N THR A 83 -22.18 16.77 2.72
CA THR A 83 -21.00 16.05 3.23
C THR A 83 -20.29 15.36 2.07
N SER A 84 -18.97 15.49 2.00
CA SER A 84 -18.12 14.64 1.15
C SER A 84 -17.49 13.55 2.00
N GLU A 85 -17.50 12.32 1.51
CA GLU A 85 -16.87 11.19 2.17
C GLU A 85 -15.99 10.45 1.17
N GLY A 86 -14.86 9.96 1.64
CA GLY A 86 -14.00 9.04 0.91
C GLY A 86 -13.54 7.96 1.85
N ASN A 87 -13.67 6.70 1.42
CA ASN A 87 -13.32 5.54 2.22
C ASN A 87 -12.99 4.37 1.28
N GLU A 88 -11.70 4.07 1.15
CA GLU A 88 -11.22 3.04 0.24
C GLU A 88 -10.04 2.30 0.89
N SER A 89 -9.92 1.01 0.60
CA SER A 89 -8.82 0.16 1.02
C SER A 89 -8.47 -0.82 -0.09
N SER A 90 -7.19 -1.06 -0.32
CA SER A 90 -6.67 -1.99 -1.33
C SER A 90 -5.38 -2.64 -0.86
N THR A 91 -5.29 -3.97 -0.98
CA THR A 91 -4.04 -4.72 -0.74
C THR A 91 -3.01 -4.50 -1.85
N ASP A 92 -3.47 -4.16 -3.05
CA ASP A 92 -2.65 -3.93 -4.22
C ASP A 92 -2.24 -2.45 -4.35
N GLY A 93 -2.59 -1.63 -3.35
CA GLY A 93 -2.36 -0.20 -3.35
C GLY A 93 -3.49 0.60 -4.00
N ILE A 94 -3.63 1.84 -3.55
CA ILE A 94 -4.59 2.85 -4.04
C ILE A 94 -3.86 3.91 -4.86
N ALA A 95 -2.75 4.41 -4.32
CA ALA A 95 -1.89 5.39 -4.95
C ALA A 95 -0.44 5.15 -4.50
N GLN A 96 0.48 5.10 -5.45
CA GLN A 96 1.91 4.98 -5.14
C GLN A 96 2.42 6.29 -4.52
N VAL A 97 3.30 6.17 -3.53
CA VAL A 97 4.03 7.32 -3.00
C VAL A 97 5.31 7.47 -3.82
N ILE A 98 5.41 8.55 -4.59
CA ILE A 98 6.56 8.86 -5.44
C ILE A 98 7.19 10.15 -4.92
N SER A 99 8.49 10.11 -4.62
CA SER A 99 9.23 11.26 -4.05
C SER A 99 8.53 11.89 -2.84
N GLY A 100 7.99 11.04 -1.96
CA GLY A 100 7.28 11.47 -0.75
C GLY A 100 5.90 12.08 -1.00
N SER A 101 5.34 12.00 -2.20
CA SER A 101 3.99 12.52 -2.52
C SER A 101 3.09 11.47 -3.13
N PHE A 102 1.78 11.61 -2.97
CA PHE A 102 0.77 10.78 -3.62
C PHE A 102 -0.40 11.62 -4.13
N TYR A 103 -1.13 11.05 -5.09
CA TYR A 103 -2.34 11.62 -5.66
C TYR A 103 -3.35 10.49 -5.93
N LYS A 104 -4.62 10.71 -5.61
CA LYS A 104 -5.71 9.77 -5.87
C LYS A 104 -6.96 10.54 -6.29
N ASN A 105 -7.49 10.24 -7.47
CA ASN A 105 -8.86 10.63 -7.83
C ASN A 105 -9.86 9.79 -7.02
N ILE A 106 -10.84 10.46 -6.41
CA ILE A 106 -11.88 9.84 -5.60
C ILE A 106 -13.13 9.76 -6.46
N SER A 107 -13.29 8.65 -7.16
CA SER A 107 -14.37 8.46 -8.13
C SER A 107 -15.68 8.05 -7.44
N GLN A 108 -16.24 8.87 -6.54
CA GLN A 108 -17.55 8.61 -5.91
C GLN A 108 -18.29 9.88 -5.43
N LEU A 109 -18.61 10.81 -6.32
CA LEU A 109 -19.73 11.72 -6.05
C LEU A 109 -20.91 11.31 -6.94
N LYS A 110 -22.12 11.26 -6.38
CA LYS A 110 -23.37 10.77 -7.03
C LYS A 110 -23.86 11.66 -8.21
N SER A 111 -23.00 12.50 -8.73
CA SER A 111 -23.21 13.47 -9.80
C SER A 111 -21.87 13.59 -10.53
N ASP A 112 -21.83 14.18 -11.73
CA ASP A 112 -20.63 14.35 -12.56
C ASP A 112 -19.50 15.21 -11.93
N ASN A 113 -19.48 15.34 -10.61
CA ASN A 113 -18.50 16.08 -9.85
C ASN A 113 -17.25 15.25 -9.63
N GLU A 114 -16.12 15.92 -9.79
CA GLU A 114 -14.82 15.34 -9.54
C GLU A 114 -14.36 15.59 -8.09
N ALA A 115 -13.64 14.62 -7.55
CA ALA A 115 -12.93 14.75 -6.29
C ALA A 115 -11.56 14.10 -6.41
N TYR A 116 -10.58 14.65 -5.72
CA TYR A 116 -9.26 14.02 -5.58
C TYR A 116 -8.62 14.40 -4.26
N ILE A 117 -7.68 13.57 -3.83
CA ILE A 117 -6.89 13.78 -2.64
C ILE A 117 -5.41 13.64 -2.97
N GLU A 118 -4.63 14.57 -2.45
CA GLU A 118 -3.19 14.58 -2.59
C GLU A 118 -2.53 14.81 -1.24
N GLY A 119 -1.29 14.36 -1.10
CA GLY A 119 -0.52 14.56 0.11
C GLY A 119 0.97 14.44 -0.14
N THR A 120 1.73 15.13 0.71
CA THR A 120 3.19 15.12 0.74
C THR A 120 3.66 14.85 2.16
N PHE A 121 4.46 13.79 2.31
CA PHE A 121 5.20 13.50 3.53
C PHE A 121 6.29 14.56 3.68
N THR A 122 6.14 15.43 4.68
CA THR A 122 7.11 16.49 5.00
C THR A 122 8.23 15.97 5.92
N SER A 123 8.00 14.84 6.57
CA SER A 123 9.00 14.06 7.30
C SER A 123 8.49 12.63 7.51
N LYS A 124 9.28 11.78 8.20
CA LYS A 124 8.87 10.41 8.56
C LYS A 124 7.68 10.35 9.54
N THR A 125 7.28 11.47 10.13
CA THR A 125 6.20 11.54 11.13
C THR A 125 5.15 12.60 10.81
N SER A 126 5.28 13.32 9.69
CA SER A 126 4.38 14.40 9.29
C SER A 126 3.96 14.29 7.83
N LEU A 127 2.65 14.34 7.60
CA LEU A 127 1.99 14.33 6.30
C LEU A 127 1.08 15.56 6.21
N SER A 128 1.12 16.27 5.09
CA SER A 128 0.20 17.38 4.80
C SER A 128 -0.33 17.26 3.38
N GLY A 129 -1.54 17.74 3.14
CA GLY A 129 -2.11 17.67 1.80
C GLY A 129 -3.42 18.41 1.66
N LYS A 130 -4.14 18.08 0.58
CA LYS A 130 -5.43 18.66 0.25
C LYS A 130 -6.42 17.59 -0.21
N ILE A 131 -7.68 17.83 0.11
CA ILE A 131 -8.84 17.20 -0.53
C ILE A 131 -9.45 18.28 -1.43
N HIS A 132 -9.59 17.97 -2.70
CA HIS A 132 -10.19 18.84 -3.71
C HIS A 132 -11.54 18.28 -4.09
N LEU A 133 -12.57 19.12 -3.99
CA LEU A 133 -13.96 18.71 -4.18
C LEU A 133 -14.65 19.69 -5.11
N GLN A 134 -15.25 19.19 -6.18
CA GLN A 134 -16.14 19.99 -6.99
C GLN A 134 -17.53 20.04 -6.33
N SER A 135 -18.02 21.26 -6.09
CA SER A 135 -19.32 21.44 -5.48
C SER A 135 -20.46 20.91 -6.38
N PRO A 136 -21.38 20.09 -5.85
CA PRO A 136 -22.61 19.72 -6.57
C PRO A 136 -23.54 20.90 -6.84
N ILE A 137 -23.40 22.00 -6.11
CA ILE A 137 -24.35 23.12 -6.13
C ILE A 137 -23.82 24.22 -7.05
N THR A 138 -22.60 24.71 -6.80
CA THR A 138 -22.03 25.85 -7.53
C THR A 138 -21.06 25.43 -8.63
N GLN A 139 -20.70 24.14 -8.71
CA GLN A 139 -19.70 23.59 -9.64
C GLN A 139 -18.28 24.20 -9.47
N GLN A 140 -18.04 24.93 -8.39
CA GLN A 140 -16.73 25.47 -8.04
C GLN A 140 -15.88 24.45 -7.28
N TRP A 141 -14.57 24.57 -7.40
CA TRP A 141 -13.61 23.80 -6.62
C TRP A 141 -13.51 24.32 -5.20
N ILE A 142 -13.57 23.40 -4.24
CA ILE A 142 -13.39 23.63 -2.82
C ILE A 142 -12.16 22.85 -2.40
N ASP A 143 -11.13 23.57 -1.96
CA ASP A 143 -9.88 23.02 -1.44
C ASP A 143 -9.96 22.93 0.08
N MET A 144 -9.64 21.75 0.62
CA MET A 144 -9.56 21.53 2.05
C MET A 144 -8.20 20.97 2.42
N THR A 145 -7.40 21.77 3.12
CA THR A 145 -6.10 21.31 3.61
C THR A 145 -6.27 20.35 4.79
N TYR A 146 -5.31 19.45 4.94
CA TYR A 146 -5.21 18.58 6.12
C TYR A 146 -3.76 18.40 6.55
N THR A 147 -3.60 18.03 7.82
CA THR A 147 -2.32 17.56 8.38
C THR A 147 -2.57 16.24 9.10
N ALA A 148 -1.61 15.33 9.04
CA ALA A 148 -1.65 14.03 9.68
C ALA A 148 -0.28 13.64 10.24
N THR A 149 -0.30 12.83 11.27
CA THR A 149 0.89 12.31 11.95
C THR A 149 0.88 10.80 11.97
N LEU A 150 2.07 10.20 11.99
CA LEU A 150 2.22 8.76 12.14
C LEU A 150 1.71 8.34 13.52
N VAL A 151 0.78 7.39 13.54
CA VAL A 151 0.28 6.75 14.77
C VAL A 151 1.28 5.67 15.15
N GLN A 152 1.95 5.86 16.29
CA GLN A 152 2.88 4.90 16.89
C GLN A 152 2.14 3.77 17.61
#